data_AF-A0A2I0LFD4-F1
#
_entry.id   AF-A0A2I0LFD4-F1
#
_cell.length_a   1.000
_cell.length_b   1.000
_cell.length_c   1.000
_cell.angle_alpha   90.00
_cell.angle_beta   90.00
_cell.angle_gamma   90.00
#
_symmetry.space_group_name_H-M   'P 1'
#
loop_
_entity.id
_entity.type
_entity.pdbx_description
1 polymer ?
#
loop_
_entity_poly.entity_id
_entity_poly.type
_entity_poly.pdbx_seq_one_letter_code
_entity_poly.pdbx_strand_id
1 'polypeptide(L)'
;MGAHRDRIRFNVGGRIFETTATTLANAGRNSYFGAVFDDNWDLRSDGPQEMFIDRNPDCFAVLLDLLRTSDLNIPPNIPEKSIYREASFYGILDHVRSAKWGQLDGNRLCLSRSVSGRAPGDGTAIRAGHDGGCCVAHGSIVHVYDWMMEEHPTLNLDHQRVNDVGFIDSENIVISASERLGTSDGGMGLFLEELISQLP
;
A
#
# COMPACT_ATOMS: atom_id res chain seq x y z
N MET A 1 15.41 -40.82 -2.16
CA MET A 1 14.98 -40.23 -3.45
C MET A 1 13.65 -39.56 -3.24
N GLY A 2 13.56 -38.23 -3.28
CA GLY A 2 12.30 -37.52 -3.06
C GLY A 2 12.48 -36.01 -3.22
N ALA A 3 12.61 -35.55 -4.46
CA ALA A 3 12.94 -34.14 -4.73
C ALA A 3 12.23 -33.59 -5.98
N HIS A 4 10.96 -33.98 -6.20
CA HIS A 4 10.21 -33.56 -7.40
C HIS A 4 8.76 -33.11 -7.14
N ARG A 5 8.32 -33.04 -5.89
CA ARG A 5 6.91 -32.76 -5.54
C ARG A 5 6.63 -31.37 -4.96
N ASP A 6 7.67 -30.56 -4.76
CA ASP A 6 7.53 -29.28 -4.04
C ASP A 6 7.79 -28.06 -4.93
N ARG A 7 7.86 -28.27 -6.24
CA ARG A 7 8.10 -27.21 -7.23
C ARG A 7 6.79 -26.82 -7.91
N ILE A 8 6.54 -25.52 -7.98
CA ILE A 8 5.35 -24.91 -8.54
C ILE A 8 5.78 -24.02 -9.70
N ARG A 9 5.02 -24.07 -10.81
CA ARG A 9 5.26 -23.24 -11.99
C ARG A 9 4.19 -22.19 -12.13
N PHE A 10 4.60 -20.94 -12.30
CA PHE A 10 3.74 -19.81 -12.62
C PHE A 10 4.06 -19.31 -14.01
N ASN A 11 3.05 -19.05 -14.82
CA ASN A 11 3.19 -18.33 -16.07
C ASN A 11 2.66 -16.91 -15.85
N VAL A 12 3.57 -15.96 -15.66
CA VAL A 12 3.23 -14.57 -15.37
C VAL A 12 3.40 -13.76 -16.66
N GLY A 13 2.30 -13.30 -17.25
CA GLY A 13 2.31 -12.49 -18.47
C GLY A 13 3.07 -13.14 -19.64
N GLY A 14 3.10 -14.47 -19.70
CA GLY A 14 3.82 -15.24 -20.73
C GLY A 14 5.23 -15.73 -20.33
N ARG A 15 5.76 -15.33 -19.17
CA ARG A 15 7.06 -15.82 -18.65
C ARG A 15 6.85 -16.89 -17.58
N ILE A 16 7.49 -18.04 -17.75
CA ILE A 16 7.42 -19.14 -16.79
C ILE A 16 8.45 -18.93 -15.67
N PHE A 17 7.97 -18.97 -14.43
CA PHE A 17 8.73 -18.97 -13.20
C PHE A 17 8.54 -20.30 -12.47
N GLU A 18 9.62 -20.84 -11.92
CA GLU A 18 9.57 -22.04 -11.07
C GLU A 18 10.03 -21.68 -9.66
N THR A 19 9.25 -22.08 -8.65
CA THR A 19 9.55 -21.81 -7.24
C THR A 19 9.09 -22.97 -6.37
N THR A 20 9.32 -22.89 -5.06
CA THR A 20 8.91 -23.90 -4.09
C THR A 20 7.71 -23.46 -3.26
N ALA A 21 6.94 -24.43 -2.73
CA ALA A 21 5.91 -24.17 -1.74
C ALA A 21 6.43 -23.38 -0.53
N THR A 22 7.64 -23.70 -0.07
CA THR A 22 8.31 -22.99 1.03
C THR A 22 8.55 -21.52 0.75
N THR A 23 8.91 -21.16 -0.49
CA THR A 23 9.11 -19.76 -0.87
C THR A 23 7.78 -18.99 -0.87
N LEU A 24 6.71 -19.63 -1.34
CA LEU A 24 5.38 -19.02 -1.33
C LEU A 24 4.79 -18.89 0.07
N ALA A 25 5.10 -19.83 0.98
CA ALA A 25 4.68 -19.75 2.37
C ALA A 25 5.21 -18.49 3.06
N ASN A 26 6.38 -17.98 2.64
CA ASN A 26 6.93 -16.71 3.14
C ASN A 26 6.06 -15.50 2.77
N ALA A 27 5.19 -15.58 1.76
CA ALA A 27 4.27 -14.50 1.43
C ALA A 27 3.16 -14.32 2.48
N GLY A 28 2.92 -15.32 3.32
CA GLY A 28 1.85 -15.33 4.32
C GLY A 28 0.51 -15.82 3.78
N ARG A 29 -0.37 -16.27 4.69
CA ARG A 29 -1.68 -16.87 4.33
C ARG A 29 -2.68 -15.86 3.77
N ASN A 30 -2.55 -14.60 4.14
CA ASN A 30 -3.42 -13.52 3.66
C ASN A 30 -2.98 -12.99 2.28
N SER A 31 -1.94 -13.58 1.68
CA SER A 31 -1.46 -13.21 0.34
C SER A 31 -2.21 -13.97 -0.76
N TYR A 32 -2.09 -13.51 -1.99
CA TYR A 32 -2.59 -14.20 -3.18
C TYR A 32 -2.10 -15.66 -3.23
N PHE A 33 -0.85 -15.90 -2.83
CA PHE A 33 -0.25 -17.23 -2.83
C PHE A 33 -0.82 -18.13 -1.73
N GLY A 34 -1.23 -17.55 -0.60
CA GLY A 34 -1.88 -18.28 0.50
C GLY A 34 -3.22 -18.86 0.07
N ALA A 35 -4.08 -18.04 -0.56
CA ALA A 35 -5.36 -18.50 -1.10
C ALA A 35 -5.19 -19.59 -2.16
N VAL A 36 -4.21 -19.42 -3.06
CA VAL A 36 -3.85 -20.44 -4.06
C VAL A 36 -3.37 -21.74 -3.42
N PHE A 37 -2.69 -21.66 -2.27
CA PHE A 37 -2.23 -22.86 -1.56
C PHE A 37 -3.38 -23.57 -0.86
N ASP A 38 -4.27 -22.85 -0.18
CA ASP A 38 -5.37 -23.45 0.59
C ASP A 38 -6.45 -24.07 -0.33
N ASP A 39 -6.85 -23.41 -1.42
CA ASP A 39 -7.92 -23.92 -2.30
C ASP A 39 -7.45 -25.05 -3.22
N ASN A 40 -6.15 -25.11 -3.54
CA ASN A 40 -5.63 -25.90 -4.65
C ASN A 40 -4.74 -27.08 -4.21
N TRP A 41 -4.30 -27.12 -2.94
CA TRP A 41 -3.43 -28.18 -2.42
C TRP A 41 -4.17 -29.47 -2.07
N ASP A 42 -5.41 -29.38 -1.55
CA ASP A 42 -6.21 -30.56 -1.17
C ASP A 42 -6.81 -31.33 -2.38
N LEU A 43 -6.76 -30.76 -3.59
CA LEU A 43 -7.45 -31.32 -4.77
C LEU A 43 -6.54 -31.96 -5.84
N ARG A 44 -5.20 -31.91 -5.73
CA ARG A 44 -4.35 -31.98 -6.96
C ARG A 44 -3.14 -32.89 -6.85
N SER A 45 -3.43 -34.19 -6.88
CA SER A 45 -2.46 -35.28 -6.84
C SER A 45 -1.93 -35.77 -8.21
N ASP A 46 -2.15 -35.08 -9.33
CA ASP A 46 -1.61 -35.51 -10.64
C ASP A 46 -1.16 -34.35 -11.56
N GLY A 47 0.16 -34.18 -11.71
CA GLY A 47 0.81 -33.43 -12.79
C GLY A 47 1.49 -32.10 -12.42
N PRO A 48 2.53 -31.66 -13.16
CA PRO A 48 3.15 -30.34 -12.96
C PRO A 48 2.18 -29.27 -13.44
N GLN A 49 1.47 -28.64 -12.51
CA GLN A 49 0.51 -27.61 -12.84
C GLN A 49 1.21 -26.27 -13.07
N GLU A 50 1.02 -25.71 -14.26
CA GLU A 50 1.37 -24.32 -14.58
C GLU A 50 0.16 -23.44 -14.24
N MET A 51 0.37 -22.41 -13.40
CA MET A 51 -0.67 -21.45 -13.04
C MET A 51 -0.43 -20.13 -13.77
N PHE A 52 -1.38 -19.73 -14.61
CA PHE A 52 -1.29 -18.49 -15.35
C PHE A 52 -1.73 -17.29 -14.49
N ILE A 53 -0.94 -16.22 -14.55
CA ILE A 53 -1.18 -14.95 -13.87
C ILE A 53 -1.00 -13.83 -14.90
N ASP A 54 -2.07 -13.09 -15.19
CA ASP A 54 -2.06 -12.02 -16.19
C ASP A 54 -1.49 -10.71 -15.62
N ARG A 55 -0.20 -10.72 -15.25
CA ARG A 55 0.50 -9.61 -14.57
C ARG A 55 1.91 -9.40 -15.13
N ASN A 56 2.60 -8.36 -14.66
CA ASN A 56 3.93 -8.02 -15.17
C ASN A 56 5.02 -9.01 -14.67
N PRO A 57 5.69 -9.76 -15.57
CA PRO A 57 6.71 -10.72 -15.17
C PRO A 57 7.97 -10.09 -14.57
N ASP A 58 8.35 -8.87 -14.99
CA ASP A 58 9.59 -8.24 -14.50
C ASP A 58 9.44 -7.79 -13.04
N CYS A 59 8.25 -7.31 -12.68
CA CYS A 59 7.93 -6.98 -11.29
C CYS A 59 7.81 -8.24 -10.43
N PHE A 60 7.16 -9.29 -10.96
CA PHE A 60 7.05 -10.57 -10.27
C PHE A 60 8.41 -11.20 -9.95
N ALA A 61 9.39 -11.08 -10.85
CA ALA A 61 10.75 -11.57 -10.60
C ALA A 61 11.36 -10.95 -9.32
N VAL A 62 11.26 -9.63 -9.17
CA VAL A 62 11.74 -8.89 -8.00
C VAL A 62 11.01 -9.32 -6.73
N LEU A 63 9.67 -9.45 -6.81
CA LEU A 63 8.85 -9.87 -5.68
C LEU A 63 9.14 -11.32 -5.27
N LEU A 64 9.40 -12.20 -6.23
CA LEU A 64 9.75 -13.58 -5.96
C LEU A 64 11.13 -13.68 -5.28
N ASP A 65 12.09 -12.88 -5.72
CA ASP A 65 13.43 -12.84 -5.10
C ASP A 65 13.38 -12.22 -3.69
N LEU A 66 12.51 -11.24 -3.46
CA LEU A 66 12.18 -10.75 -2.12
C LEU A 66 11.67 -11.87 -1.22
N LEU A 67 10.75 -12.73 -1.70
CA LEU A 67 10.25 -13.85 -0.90
C LEU A 67 11.33 -14.93 -0.64
N ARG A 68 12.33 -15.05 -1.51
CA ARG A 68 13.45 -16.00 -1.37
C ARG A 68 14.51 -15.52 -0.40
N THR A 69 14.84 -14.23 -0.44
CA THR A 69 16.01 -13.64 0.24
C THR A 69 15.65 -12.72 1.40
N SER A 70 14.38 -12.30 1.48
CA SER A 70 13.92 -11.21 2.36
C SER A 70 14.59 -9.86 2.09
N ASP A 71 15.23 -9.69 0.93
CA ASP A 71 15.92 -8.48 0.52
C ASP A 71 15.30 -7.89 -0.75
N LEU A 72 15.11 -6.58 -0.78
CA LEU A 72 14.42 -5.87 -1.86
C LEU A 72 15.45 -5.27 -2.84
N ASN A 73 15.69 -5.99 -3.94
CA ASN A 73 16.59 -5.55 -5.00
C ASN A 73 15.82 -5.14 -6.26
N ILE A 74 15.56 -3.84 -6.43
CA ILE A 74 14.83 -3.31 -7.59
C ILE A 74 15.83 -2.89 -8.68
N PRO A 75 15.78 -3.51 -9.87
CA PRO A 75 16.58 -3.09 -11.02
C PRO A 75 16.27 -1.63 -11.42
N PRO A 76 17.28 -0.84 -11.84
CA PRO A 76 17.10 0.59 -12.12
C PRO A 76 16.15 0.89 -13.29
N ASN A 77 15.89 -0.10 -14.14
CA ASN A 77 14.96 -0.01 -15.27
C ASN A 77 13.50 -0.24 -14.88
N ILE A 78 13.22 -0.65 -13.63
CA ILE A 78 11.86 -0.89 -13.14
C ILE A 78 11.47 0.24 -12.18
N PRO A 79 10.39 1.01 -12.47
CA PRO A 79 9.89 1.99 -11.53
C PRO A 79 9.46 1.33 -10.22
N GLU A 80 9.90 1.87 -9.07
CA GLU A 80 9.53 1.35 -7.75
C GLU A 80 8.00 1.25 -7.58
N LYS A 81 7.26 2.23 -8.12
CA LYS A 81 5.79 2.24 -8.09
C LYS A 81 5.17 0.99 -8.73
N SER A 82 5.77 0.46 -9.79
CA SER A 82 5.29 -0.76 -10.45
C SER A 82 5.44 -1.97 -9.54
N ILE A 83 6.57 -2.06 -8.82
CA ILE A 83 6.79 -3.12 -7.81
C ILE A 83 5.72 -3.02 -6.71
N TYR A 84 5.41 -1.82 -6.26
CA TYR A 84 4.44 -1.62 -5.18
C TYR A 84 3.01 -1.97 -5.55
N ARG A 85 2.59 -1.59 -6.76
CA ARG A 85 1.27 -1.98 -7.29
C ARG A 85 1.14 -3.50 -7.41
N GLU A 86 2.20 -4.16 -7.86
CA GLU A 86 2.22 -5.63 -7.93
C GLU A 86 2.28 -6.26 -6.53
N ALA A 87 3.06 -5.72 -5.60
CA ALA A 87 3.11 -6.21 -4.22
C ALA A 87 1.75 -6.11 -3.52
N SER A 88 1.01 -5.04 -3.78
CA SER A 88 -0.37 -4.87 -3.31
C SER A 88 -1.29 -5.93 -3.91
N PHE A 89 -1.19 -6.20 -5.22
CA PHE A 89 -1.97 -7.24 -5.89
C PHE A 89 -1.70 -8.64 -5.31
N TYR A 90 -0.43 -8.97 -5.06
CA TYR A 90 -0.06 -10.26 -4.47
C TYR A 90 -0.28 -10.35 -2.96
N GLY A 91 -0.68 -9.25 -2.29
CA GLY A 91 -0.88 -9.21 -0.83
C GLY A 91 0.43 -9.35 -0.04
N ILE A 92 1.54 -8.87 -0.58
CA ILE A 92 2.88 -8.91 0.05
C ILE A 92 3.50 -7.53 0.23
N LEU A 93 2.68 -6.47 0.20
CA LEU A 93 3.13 -5.09 0.34
C LEU A 93 3.95 -4.86 1.63
N ASP A 94 3.54 -5.48 2.74
CA ASP A 94 4.25 -5.35 4.01
C ASP A 94 5.65 -5.96 3.98
N HIS A 95 5.89 -7.00 3.18
CA HIS A 95 7.23 -7.55 2.96
C HIS A 95 8.13 -6.55 2.25
N VAL A 96 7.57 -5.84 1.25
CA VAL A 96 8.30 -4.79 0.53
C VAL A 96 8.61 -3.62 1.45
N ARG A 97 7.65 -3.19 2.27
CA ARG A 97 7.83 -2.11 3.26
C ARG A 97 8.92 -2.46 4.28
N SER A 98 8.84 -3.67 4.84
CA SER A 98 9.79 -4.19 5.83
C SER A 98 11.21 -4.24 5.25
N ALA A 99 11.37 -4.77 4.03
CA ALA A 99 12.68 -4.84 3.38
C ALA A 99 13.22 -3.46 2.97
N LYS A 100 12.36 -2.52 2.55
CA LYS A 100 12.79 -1.18 2.12
C LYS A 100 13.28 -0.32 3.28
N TRP A 101 12.55 -0.34 4.40
CA TRP A 101 12.79 0.61 5.50
C TRP A 101 13.41 0.00 6.73
N GLY A 102 13.35 -1.32 6.89
CA GLY A 102 13.86 -2.00 8.07
C GLY A 102 13.16 -1.56 9.36
N GLN A 103 13.81 -1.80 10.49
CA GLN A 103 13.34 -1.29 11.78
C GLN A 103 13.64 0.20 11.90
N LEU A 104 12.68 0.96 12.43
CA LEU A 104 12.84 2.38 12.71
C LEU A 104 13.96 2.59 13.73
N ASP A 105 15.06 3.21 13.28
CA ASP A 105 16.13 3.68 14.14
C ASP A 105 16.02 5.21 14.27
N GLY A 106 15.53 5.67 15.42
CA GLY A 106 15.34 7.10 15.72
C GLY A 106 16.63 7.93 15.69
N ASN A 107 17.81 7.29 15.70
CA ASN A 107 19.09 7.97 15.58
C ASN A 107 19.55 8.14 14.12
N ARG A 108 18.87 7.49 13.17
CA ARG A 108 19.19 7.53 11.73
C ARG A 108 18.09 8.20 10.92
N LEU A 109 17.46 9.22 11.49
CA LEU A 109 16.45 10.01 10.78
C LEU A 109 17.12 10.80 9.65
N CYS A 110 16.76 10.48 8.41
CA CYS A 110 17.09 11.26 7.24
C CYS A 110 15.82 11.81 6.59
N LEU A 111 15.90 13.01 6.02
CA LEU A 111 14.82 13.54 5.20
C LEU A 111 14.63 12.66 3.97
N SER A 112 13.50 11.94 3.91
CA SER A 112 13.15 11.08 2.76
C SER A 112 12.61 11.90 1.59
N ARG A 113 11.65 12.80 1.87
CA ARG A 113 11.01 13.65 0.87
C ARG A 113 10.49 14.93 1.53
N SER A 114 10.52 16.03 0.79
CA SER A 114 9.76 17.23 1.11
C SER A 114 8.60 17.36 0.12
N VAL A 115 7.39 17.58 0.64
CA VAL A 115 6.25 17.98 -0.17
C VAL A 115 5.98 19.46 0.09
N SER A 116 5.92 20.25 -0.97
CA SER A 116 5.67 21.69 -0.90
C SER A 116 4.26 21.99 -1.39
N GLY A 117 3.46 22.66 -0.57
CA GLY A 117 2.11 23.13 -0.92
C GLY A 117 1.87 24.57 -0.48
N ARG A 118 0.84 25.22 -1.02
CA ARG A 118 0.36 26.50 -0.47
C ARG A 118 -0.46 26.21 0.78
N ALA A 119 0.02 26.66 1.93
CA ALA A 119 -0.78 26.70 3.14
C ALA A 119 -1.44 28.09 3.26
N PRO A 120 -2.79 28.22 3.15
CA PRO A 120 -3.49 29.49 3.36
C PRO A 120 -3.44 30.01 4.81
N GLY A 121 -2.74 29.33 5.72
CA GLY A 121 -2.57 29.70 7.13
C GLY A 121 -1.69 28.72 7.89
N ASP A 122 -1.61 28.88 9.21
CA ASP A 122 -0.84 27.99 10.09
C ASP A 122 -1.44 26.58 10.11
N GLY A 123 -0.58 25.56 10.05
CA GLY A 123 -0.99 24.15 10.04
C GLY A 123 -1.78 23.77 11.29
N THR A 124 -2.93 23.13 11.12
CA THR A 124 -3.82 22.77 12.23
C THR A 124 -3.49 21.39 12.80
N ALA A 125 -3.25 20.39 11.95
CA ALA A 125 -2.96 19.02 12.40
C ALA A 125 -2.15 18.21 11.38
N ILE A 126 -1.26 17.36 11.87
CA ILE A 126 -0.59 16.30 11.11
C ILE A 126 -0.91 14.97 11.79
N ARG A 127 -1.30 13.95 11.01
CA ARG A 127 -1.61 12.61 11.52
C ARG A 127 -0.99 11.55 10.64
N ALA A 128 -0.44 10.51 11.27
CA ALA A 128 -0.01 9.30 10.56
C ALA A 128 -1.20 8.38 10.35
N GLY A 129 -1.27 7.74 9.18
CA GLY A 129 -2.19 6.66 8.86
C GLY A 129 -1.65 5.32 9.33
N HIS A 130 -2.54 4.32 9.44
CA HIS A 130 -2.17 2.97 9.88
C HIS A 130 -1.31 2.21 8.87
N ASP A 131 -1.36 2.60 7.60
CA ASP A 131 -0.68 1.97 6.47
C ASP A 131 0.66 2.64 6.13
N GLY A 132 1.10 3.61 6.92
CA GLY A 132 2.32 4.40 6.68
C GLY A 132 2.09 5.68 5.88
N GLY A 133 0.85 5.97 5.46
CA GLY A 133 0.48 7.27 4.93
C GLY A 133 0.41 8.36 6.01
N CYS A 134 0.06 9.58 5.61
CA CYS A 134 -0.23 10.66 6.55
C CYS A 134 -1.19 11.68 5.96
N CYS A 135 -1.82 12.47 6.81
CA CYS A 135 -2.60 13.62 6.38
C CYS A 135 -2.15 14.89 7.10
N VAL A 136 -2.30 16.01 6.39
CA VAL A 136 -1.92 17.34 6.85
C VAL A 136 -3.12 18.26 6.62
N ALA A 137 -3.68 18.77 7.71
CA ALA A 137 -4.78 19.73 7.71
C ALA A 137 -4.26 21.14 8.00
N HIS A 138 -4.66 22.11 7.18
CA HIS A 138 -4.39 23.53 7.40
C HIS A 138 -5.51 24.38 6.77
N GLY A 139 -5.91 25.45 7.45
CA GLY A 139 -7.02 26.29 6.97
C GLY A 139 -8.30 25.48 6.75
N SER A 140 -8.80 25.46 5.51
CA SER A 140 -9.97 24.67 5.07
C SER A 140 -9.60 23.44 4.24
N ILE A 141 -8.31 23.08 4.21
CA ILE A 141 -7.75 22.11 3.28
C ILE A 141 -7.15 20.94 4.06
N VAL A 142 -7.39 19.73 3.59
CA VAL A 142 -6.72 18.50 4.07
C VAL A 142 -6.02 17.85 2.89
N HIS A 143 -4.70 17.69 3.02
CA HIS A 143 -3.88 16.88 2.14
C HIS A 143 -3.77 15.48 2.73
N VAL A 144 -3.98 14.46 1.92
CA VAL A 144 -3.79 13.06 2.30
C VAL A 144 -2.69 12.49 1.41
N TYR A 145 -1.74 11.81 2.04
CA TYR A 145 -0.61 11.19 1.39
C TYR A 145 -0.61 9.70 1.67
N ASP A 146 -0.43 8.90 0.63
CA ASP A 146 -0.18 7.48 0.81
C ASP A 146 1.21 7.23 1.44
N TRP A 147 1.47 5.97 1.75
CA TRP A 147 2.75 5.52 2.29
C TRP A 147 3.96 5.78 1.35
N MET A 148 3.74 6.09 0.08
CA MET A 148 4.79 6.52 -0.87
C MET A 148 4.99 8.03 -0.90
N MET A 149 4.26 8.79 -0.08
CA MET A 149 4.20 10.25 -0.09
C MET A 149 3.60 10.82 -1.38
N GLU A 150 2.68 10.10 -2.03
CA GLU A 150 1.88 10.61 -3.14
C GLU A 150 0.61 11.26 -2.61
N GLU A 151 0.33 12.47 -3.08
CA GLU A 151 -0.86 13.22 -2.66
C GLU A 151 -2.11 12.67 -3.36
N HIS A 152 -3.11 12.32 -2.58
CA HIS A 152 -4.47 12.09 -3.06
C HIS A 152 -5.17 13.42 -3.37
N PRO A 153 -6.28 13.42 -4.12
CA PRO A 153 -7.03 14.65 -4.39
C PRO A 153 -7.32 15.41 -3.10
N THR A 154 -6.96 16.69 -3.11
CA THR A 154 -7.02 17.52 -1.91
C THR A 154 -8.48 17.72 -1.48
N LEU A 155 -8.75 17.59 -0.19
CA LEU A 155 -10.08 17.82 0.36
C LEU A 155 -10.19 19.30 0.77
N ASN A 156 -11.22 19.99 0.26
CA ASN A 156 -11.49 21.38 0.59
C ASN A 156 -12.91 21.50 1.15
N LEU A 157 -13.05 22.05 2.36
CA LEU A 157 -14.34 22.19 3.04
C LEU A 157 -14.97 23.58 2.84
N ASP A 158 -14.92 24.13 1.63
CA ASP A 158 -15.66 25.34 1.23
C ASP A 158 -15.64 26.49 2.26
N HIS A 159 -14.44 26.83 2.74
CA HIS A 159 -14.18 27.89 3.74
C HIS A 159 -14.51 27.57 5.21
N GLN A 160 -14.82 26.33 5.57
CA GLN A 160 -14.84 25.89 6.97
C GLN A 160 -13.43 25.58 7.45
N ARG A 161 -13.05 26.07 8.64
CA ARG A 161 -11.72 25.81 9.19
C ARG A 161 -11.68 24.38 9.73
N VAL A 162 -10.76 23.56 9.23
CA VAL A 162 -10.46 22.24 9.79
C VAL A 162 -9.89 22.45 11.19
N ASN A 163 -10.48 21.78 12.18
CA ASN A 163 -10.00 21.75 13.55
C ASN A 163 -9.07 20.57 13.78
N ASP A 164 -9.49 19.40 13.31
CA ASP A 164 -8.69 18.19 13.37
C ASP A 164 -9.10 17.21 12.27
N VAL A 165 -8.19 16.30 11.97
CA VAL A 165 -8.38 15.17 11.06
C VAL A 165 -7.90 13.90 11.78
N GLY A 166 -8.44 12.75 11.41
CA GLY A 166 -7.96 11.45 11.88
C GLY A 166 -8.33 10.33 10.93
N PHE A 167 -7.48 9.31 10.83
CA PHE A 167 -7.79 8.07 10.13
C PHE A 167 -8.66 7.20 11.03
N ILE A 168 -9.76 6.65 10.50
CA ILE A 168 -10.49 5.57 11.14
C ILE A 168 -9.82 4.24 10.79
N ASP A 169 -9.51 4.05 9.51
CA ASP A 169 -8.87 2.86 8.96
C ASP A 169 -8.01 3.26 7.74
N SER A 170 -7.66 2.29 6.89
CA SER A 170 -6.83 2.52 5.71
C SER A 170 -7.54 3.28 4.58
N GLU A 171 -8.87 3.39 4.61
CA GLU A 171 -9.67 3.97 3.52
C GLU A 171 -10.58 5.11 3.99
N ASN A 172 -10.67 5.33 5.30
CA ASN A 172 -11.62 6.27 5.89
C ASN A 172 -10.92 7.29 6.77
N ILE A 173 -11.27 8.56 6.57
CA ILE A 173 -10.83 9.67 7.42
C ILE A 173 -12.03 10.44 7.98
N VAL A 174 -11.89 10.93 9.20
CA VAL A 174 -12.81 11.86 9.82
C VAL A 174 -12.19 13.24 9.83
N ILE A 175 -12.98 14.24 9.45
CA ILE A 175 -12.61 15.64 9.53
C ILE A 175 -13.62 16.34 10.44
N SER A 176 -13.08 17.08 11.42
CA SER A 176 -13.85 18.02 12.23
C SER A 176 -13.59 19.44 11.75
N ALA A 177 -14.66 20.22 11.59
CA ALA A 177 -14.55 21.58 11.10
C ALA A 177 -15.39 22.55 11.94
N SER A 178 -14.92 23.79 12.04
CA SER A 178 -15.67 24.92 12.59
C SER A 178 -16.29 25.75 11.47
N GLU A 179 -17.54 26.15 11.67
CA GLU A 179 -18.20 27.13 10.79
C GLU A 179 -17.69 28.56 11.06
N ARG A 180 -17.91 29.48 10.10
CA ARG A 180 -17.59 30.91 10.25
C ARG A 180 -18.22 31.47 11.53
N LEU A 181 -17.51 32.38 12.19
CA LEU A 181 -17.98 33.10 13.38
C LEU A 181 -19.45 33.59 13.23
N GLY A 182 -20.39 33.02 13.99
CA GLY A 182 -21.74 33.60 14.14
C GLY A 182 -22.92 32.67 14.43
N THR A 183 -22.83 31.36 14.18
CA THR A 183 -23.93 30.39 14.39
C THR A 183 -23.46 29.17 15.19
N SER A 184 -24.32 28.63 16.05
CA SER A 184 -23.94 27.75 17.18
C SER A 184 -23.82 26.26 16.86
N ASP A 185 -23.46 25.84 15.64
CA ASP A 185 -23.40 24.43 15.27
C ASP A 185 -22.05 24.10 14.58
N GLY A 186 -21.21 23.30 15.25
CA GLY A 186 -20.04 22.66 14.65
C GLY A 186 -20.39 21.27 14.11
N GLY A 187 -19.57 20.72 13.20
CA GLY A 187 -19.85 19.44 12.54
C GLY A 187 -18.65 18.50 12.42
N MET A 188 -18.94 17.21 12.25
CA MET A 188 -17.97 16.17 11.88
C MET A 188 -18.47 15.43 10.65
N GLY A 189 -17.56 15.13 9.72
CA GLY A 189 -17.84 14.34 8.52
C GLY A 189 -16.90 13.14 8.40
N LEU A 190 -17.44 12.01 7.97
CA LEU A 190 -16.68 10.82 7.58
C LEU A 190 -16.53 10.83 6.04
N PHE A 191 -15.29 10.68 5.57
CA PHE A 191 -14.97 10.68 4.15
C PHE A 191 -14.29 9.36 3.78
N LEU A 192 -14.81 8.73 2.73
CA LEU A 192 -14.26 7.52 2.10
C LEU A 192 -13.26 7.92 1.01
N GLU A 193 -12.15 7.20 0.93
CA GLU A 193 -11.10 7.40 -0.06
C GLU A 193 -11.56 7.07 -1.50
N GLU A 194 -12.48 6.11 -1.68
CA GLU A 194 -13.00 5.71 -3.00
C GLU A 194 -13.98 6.71 -3.65
N LEU A 195 -14.60 7.61 -2.87
CA LEU A 195 -15.69 8.47 -3.38
C LEU A 195 -15.24 9.82 -3.95
N ILE A 196 -13.93 10.06 -4.07
CA ILE A 196 -13.39 11.37 -4.49
C ILE A 196 -13.30 11.50 -6.03
N SER A 197 -13.76 10.50 -6.79
CA SER A 197 -13.90 10.59 -8.26
C SER A 197 -15.22 11.23 -8.74
N GLN A 198 -16.16 11.52 -7.83
CA GLN A 198 -17.46 12.13 -8.20
C GLN A 198 -17.98 13.11 -7.16
N LEU A 199 -17.36 14.28 -7.05
CA LEU A 199 -18.10 15.49 -6.66
C LEU A 199 -17.76 16.61 -7.65
N PRO A 200 -18.77 17.30 -8.23
CA PRO A 200 -18.61 18.30 -9.28
C PRO A 200 -17.92 19.58 -8.82
#